data_AF-A0AAD0T751-F1
#
_entry.id   AF-A0AAD0T751-F1
#
_cell.length_a   1.000
_cell.length_b   1.000
_cell.length_c   1.000
_cell.angle_alpha   90.00
_cell.angle_beta   90.00
_cell.angle_gamma   90.00
#
_symmetry.space_group_name_H-M   'P 1'
#
loop_
_entity.id
_entity.type
_entity.pdbx_description
1 polymer ?
#
loop_
_entity_poly.entity_id
_entity_poly.type
_entity_poly.pdbx_seq_one_letter_code
_entity_poly.pdbx_strand_id
1 'polypeptide(L)' 'MSEIFKTIVRVPKKESAYFYFQLEANEGLCFYSTIEGDKHEGHRDIIVQAHPSLKEEVVQLLNKLGEEIELEFID' A
#
# COMPACT_ATOMS: atom_id res chain seq x y z
N MET A 1 -4.91 -18.73 15.43
CA MET A 1 -4.96 -18.39 14.00
C MET A 1 -3.98 -17.26 13.80
N SER A 2 -3.05 -17.37 12.86
CA SER A 2 -2.16 -16.26 12.51
C SER A 2 -2.97 -15.27 11.68
N GLU A 3 -3.34 -14.12 12.25
CA GLU A 3 -4.11 -13.11 11.54
C GLU A 3 -3.22 -12.42 10.50
N ILE A 4 -3.65 -12.42 9.23
CA ILE A 4 -2.96 -11.75 8.11
C ILE A 4 -2.69 -10.28 8.47
N PHE A 5 -1.48 -9.79 8.20
CA PHE A 5 -1.20 -8.37 8.32
C PHE A 5 -2.01 -7.64 7.24
N LYS A 6 -2.73 -6.58 7.62
CA LYS A 6 -3.51 -5.73 6.73
C LYS A 6 -3.33 -4.29 7.15
N THR A 7 -3.11 -3.40 6.18
CA THR A 7 -3.13 -1.96 6.36
C THR A 7 -3.83 -1.32 5.17
N ILE A 8 -4.42 -0.14 5.34
CA ILE A 8 -4.91 0.68 4.24
C ILE A 8 -3.98 1.88 4.11
N VAL A 9 -3.60 2.20 2.87
CA VAL A 9 -2.82 3.40 2.58
C VAL A 9 -3.56 4.25 1.56
N ARG A 10 -3.57 5.55 1.78
CA ARG A 10 -4.04 6.55 0.83
C ARG A 10 -2.85 7.13 0.09
N VAL A 11 -2.96 7.15 -1.23
CA VAL A 11 -1.94 7.67 -2.13
C VAL A 11 -2.58 8.65 -3.11
N PRO A 12 -2.00 9.84 -3.37
CA PRO A 12 -2.47 10.72 -4.43
C PRO A 12 -2.53 10.01 -5.77
N LYS A 13 -3.59 10.27 -6.54
CA LYS A 13 -3.83 9.62 -7.84
C LYS A 13 -2.71 9.85 -8.85
N LYS A 14 -1.98 10.97 -8.73
CA LYS A 14 -0.80 11.27 -9.55
C LYS A 14 0.40 10.35 -9.24
N GLU A 15 0.52 9.87 -8.01
CA GLU A 15 1.61 9.00 -7.54
C GLU A 15 1.22 7.51 -7.54
N SER A 16 -0.08 7.18 -7.68
CA SER A 16 -0.56 5.81 -7.51
C SER A 16 0.08 4.82 -8.48
N ALA A 17 0.40 5.24 -9.71
CA ALA A 17 1.09 4.39 -10.67
C ALA A 17 2.49 4.00 -10.18
N TYR A 18 3.26 4.95 -9.65
CA TYR A 18 4.56 4.69 -9.05
C TYR A 18 4.44 3.74 -7.87
N PHE A 19 3.47 4.00 -6.98
CA PHE A 19 3.21 3.14 -5.83
C PHE A 19 2.91 1.69 -6.22
N TYR A 20 2.02 1.46 -7.20
CA TYR A 20 1.74 0.10 -7.69
C TYR A 20 2.98 -0.56 -8.27
N PHE A 21 3.77 0.15 -9.08
CA PHE A 21 5.01 -0.41 -9.63
C PHE A 21 5.98 -0.85 -8.54
N GLN A 22 6.07 -0.13 -7.42
CA GLN A 22 6.94 -0.53 -6.32
C GLN A 22 6.42 -1.79 -5.61
N LEU A 23 5.12 -1.94 -5.44
CA LEU A 23 4.55 -3.18 -4.89
C LEU A 23 4.76 -4.37 -5.84
N GLU A 24 4.57 -4.16 -7.14
CA GLU A 24 4.75 -5.19 -8.17
C GLU A 24 6.22 -5.59 -8.37
N ALA A 25 7.15 -4.63 -8.25
CA ALA A 25 8.58 -4.90 -8.34
C ALA A 25 9.10 -5.74 -7.15
N ASN A 26 8.42 -5.68 -6.00
CA ASN A 26 8.71 -6.49 -4.81
C ASN A 26 7.81 -7.73 -4.77
N GLU A 27 7.86 -8.55 -5.84
CA GLU A 27 7.03 -9.76 -5.99
C GLU A 27 7.12 -10.67 -4.75
N GLY A 28 5.97 -11.13 -4.27
CA GLY A 28 5.86 -12.05 -3.13
C GLY A 28 5.90 -11.37 -1.75
N LEU A 29 6.13 -10.06 -1.67
CA LEU A 29 6.17 -9.32 -0.41
C LEU A 29 4.78 -9.05 0.17
N CYS A 30 3.84 -8.62 -0.67
CA CYS A 30 2.46 -8.33 -0.26
C CYS A 30 1.47 -8.57 -1.39
N PHE A 31 0.20 -8.64 -1.02
CA PHE A 31 -0.96 -8.50 -1.90
C PHE A 31 -1.51 -7.10 -1.74
N TYR A 32 -2.06 -6.54 -2.82
CA TYR A 32 -2.73 -5.25 -2.76
C TYR A 32 -4.07 -5.27 -3.50
N SER A 33 -4.97 -4.37 -3.10
CA SER A 33 -6.24 -4.14 -3.79
C SER A 33 -6.69 -2.70 -3.60
N THR A 34 -7.10 -2.05 -4.68
CA THR A 34 -7.63 -0.69 -4.64
C THR A 34 -9.07 -0.71 -4.14
N ILE A 35 -9.38 0.09 -3.13
CA ILE A 35 -10.75 0.32 -2.67
C ILE A 35 -11.45 1.20 -3.71
N GLU A 36 -12.66 0.82 -4.12
CA GLU A 36 -13.43 1.59 -5.07
C GLU A 36 -13.84 2.93 -4.45
N GLY A 37 -13.40 4.02 -5.08
CA GLY A 37 -13.71 5.39 -4.69
C GLY A 37 -14.35 6.17 -5.85
N ASP A 38 -14.66 7.44 -5.64
CA ASP A 38 -15.20 8.29 -6.70
C ASP A 38 -14.16 8.51 -7.83
N LYS A 39 -14.61 8.58 -9.09
CA LYS A 39 -13.73 8.89 -10.24
C LYS A 39 -13.05 10.25 -10.10
N HIS A 40 -13.69 11.18 -9.41
CA HIS A 40 -13.23 12.55 -9.15
C HIS A 40 -12.32 12.67 -7.92
N GLU A 41 -12.13 11.60 -7.14
CA GLU A 41 -11.18 11.63 -6.03
C GLU A 41 -9.75 11.81 -6.52
N GLY A 42 -9.04 12.71 -5.84
CA GLY A 42 -7.63 13.02 -6.08
C GLY A 42 -6.67 11.97 -5.51
N HIS A 43 -7.18 10.89 -4.92
CA HIS A 43 -6.41 9.84 -4.27
C HIS A 43 -6.93 8.43 -4.62
N ARG A 44 -6.20 7.43 -4.12
CA ARG A 44 -6.54 6.02 -4.15
C ARG A 44 -6.28 5.44 -2.76
N ASP A 45 -7.29 4.81 -2.20
CA ASP A 45 -7.14 4.03 -0.98
C ASP A 45 -6.85 2.58 -1.38
N ILE A 46 -5.79 2.02 -0.83
CA ILE A 46 -5.22 0.74 -1.25
C ILE A 46 -5.05 -0.12 -0.01
N ILE A 47 -5.71 -1.27 -0.02
CA ILE A 47 -5.47 -2.32 0.96
C ILE A 47 -4.15 -3.00 0.62
N VAL A 48 -3.24 -3.08 1.58
CA VAL A 48 -2.00 -3.86 1.50
C VAL A 48 -2.07 -4.97 2.54
N GLN A 49 -1.82 -6.21 2.12
CA GLN A 49 -1.92 -7.40 2.95
C GLN A 49 -0.70 -8.30 2.79
N ALA A 50 -0.26 -8.93 3.87
CA ALA A 50 0.85 -9.87 3.80
C ALA A 50 0.76 -10.96 4.86
N HIS A 51 1.51 -12.05 4.66
CA HIS A 51 1.72 -13.02 5.70
C HIS A 51 2.35 -12.33 6.94
N PRO A 52 1.98 -12.67 8.18
CA PRO A 52 2.44 -11.92 9.35
C PRO A 52 3.96 -11.93 9.56
N SER A 53 4.65 -12.95 9.05
CA SER A 53 6.12 -13.00 9.06
C SER A 53 6.79 -11.98 8.13
N LEU A 54 6.04 -11.32 7.24
CA LEU A 54 6.52 -10.31 6.29
C LEU A 54 6.11 -8.88 6.70
N LYS A 55 5.49 -8.72 7.87
CA LYS A 55 4.95 -7.43 8.32
C LYS A 55 6.03 -6.36 8.37
N GLU A 56 7.21 -6.69 8.89
CA GLU A 56 8.29 -5.71 9.09
C GLU A 56 8.82 -5.23 7.75
N GLU A 57 9.01 -6.12 6.79
CA GLU A 57 9.48 -5.84 5.44
C GLU A 57 8.48 -4.99 4.65
N VAL A 58 7.18 -5.28 4.77
CA VAL A 58 6.12 -4.47 4.15
C VAL A 58 6.08 -3.07 4.77
N VAL A 59 6.11 -2.97 6.09
CA VAL A 59 6.10 -1.67 6.78
C VAL A 59 7.34 -0.85 6.42
N GLN A 60 8.51 -1.49 6.31
CA GLN A 60 9.75 -0.82 5.85
C GLN A 60 9.61 -0.28 4.43
N LEU A 61 9.06 -1.08 3.50
CA LEU A 61 8.79 -0.62 2.14
C LEU A 61 7.83 0.58 2.13
N LEU A 62 6.70 0.49 2.82
CA LEU A 62 5.70 1.57 2.86
C LEU A 62 6.26 2.84 3.49
N ASN A 63 7.04 2.73 4.57
CA ASN A 63 7.71 3.87 5.18
C ASN A 63 8.71 4.51 4.21
N LYS A 64 9.48 3.71 3.47
CA LYS A 64 10.43 4.23 2.49
C LYS A 64 9.72 4.97 1.35
N LEU A 65 8.61 4.41 0.86
CA LEU A 65 7.78 5.08 -0.13
C LEU A 65 7.19 6.39 0.40
N GLY A 66 6.80 6.44 1.69
CA GLY A 66 6.33 7.66 2.35
C GLY A 66 7.37 8.77 2.49
N GLU A 67 8.67 8.48 2.32
CA GLU A 67 9.72 9.50 2.21
C GLU A 67 9.78 10.14 0.81
N GLU A 68 9.26 9.46 -0.22
CA GLU A 68 9.34 9.87 -1.62
C GLU A 68 8.02 10.45 -2.15
N ILE A 69 6.89 9.91 -1.69
CA ILE A 69 5.55 10.33 -2.07
C ILE A 69 4.68 10.58 -0.84
N GLU A 70 3.62 11.37 -1.02
CA GLU A 70 2.62 11.57 0.03
C GLU A 70 1.84 10.27 0.22
N LEU A 71 2.03 9.63 1.38
CA LEU A 71 1.40 8.38 1.75
C LEU A 71 0.80 8.52 3.16
N GLU A 72 -0.49 8.27 3.28
CA GLU A 72 -1.21 8.33 4.56
C GLU A 72 -1.68 6.92 4.94
N PHE A 73 -1.41 6.50 6.18
CA PHE A 73 -1.95 5.25 6.71
C PHE A 73 -3.35 5.50 7.26
N ILE A 74 -4.32 4.73 6.79
CA ILE A 74 -5.72 4.80 7.23
C ILE A 74 -5.96 3.59 8.13
N ASP A 75 -6.22 3.84 9.42
CA ASP A 75 -6.59 2.81 10.41
C ASP A 75 -7.95 2.16 10.11
#